data_AF-A0A067D000-F1
#
_entry.id   AF-A0A067D000-F1
#
_cell.length_a   1.000
_cell.length_b   1.000
_cell.length_c   1.000
_cell.angle_alpha   90.00
_cell.angle_beta   90.00
_cell.angle_gamma   90.00
#
_symmetry.space_group_name_H-M   'P 1'
#
loop_
_entity.id
_entity.type
_entity.pdbx_description
1 polymer ?
#
loop_
_entity_poly.entity_id
_entity_poly.type
_entity_poly.pdbx_seq_one_letter_code
_entity_poly.pdbx_strand_id
1 'polypeptide(L)'
;MLSTDSAPRPTGVVPTLLNAAADVSIDSALLLCIVSQLEVAARSVDIPLASLRWLTAETDPKRTSLFLHMAYHASRRSVPGALLELLRVLAVTATHPVSVGSTTIVRKALQLVEALVREMPAAVVPTIGPVLLQLLSTSTPHTDALWVAMSHLAWYMAVPNEVAASALALPSSSRSLAIVVSLLRSGGDAEALVLRAHAVHRSAYMSFKLARECVLHGAFATAAQLLPTVLASTLSSMTHHWTKAVALWVDGEALVCATTSAVPLRAFDALHEALATLQLAASSDVAFETLYSFVSARLGFLNTLQSALQYAFESIIASGHIFSSTKWTDLQHQLQRHARAFALLSHAAWSTTDLDALASHISLCELVAVAIDKTVHGRTATVATPTVLPRHPSWQFVADYAAHLAATEATQMESLVALLQAVCTLPCAVPRPLMRSDAPALSLDMTLAPGPSVKQISRTVLGVTTAVDLAATIHVSLQLDATVSASSPLRDLSGRGTLQLEVTLSSDGATTVFEAPLLAHGDGSCSSHVPLVIDAARLGEHSSHAISVAAWVATPTRRCLLAAKALDRTVVVY
;
A
#
# COMPACT_ATOMS: atom_id res chain seq x y z
N MET A 1 -52.37 16.88 -50.11
CA MET A 1 -51.86 17.79 -49.07
C MET A 1 -51.96 17.06 -47.75
N LEU A 2 -50.88 16.43 -47.30
CA LEU A 2 -50.80 15.75 -46.01
C LEU A 2 -49.63 16.37 -45.26
N SER A 3 -49.95 17.04 -44.16
CA SER A 3 -49.02 17.64 -43.23
C SER A 3 -48.22 16.56 -42.54
N THR A 4 -46.89 16.69 -42.60
CA THR A 4 -45.95 15.94 -41.79
C THR A 4 -45.97 16.48 -40.37
N ASP A 5 -46.79 15.91 -39.50
CA ASP A 5 -46.67 16.09 -38.06
C ASP A 5 -45.41 15.37 -37.58
N SER A 6 -44.38 16.17 -37.30
CA SER A 6 -43.18 15.75 -36.60
C SER A 6 -43.54 15.38 -35.16
N ALA A 7 -43.37 14.11 -34.80
CA ALA A 7 -43.47 13.66 -33.42
C ALA A 7 -42.56 14.50 -32.49
N PRO A 8 -43.01 14.87 -31.27
CA PRO A 8 -42.21 15.64 -30.34
C PRO A 8 -41.02 14.79 -29.87
N ARG A 9 -39.80 15.29 -30.09
CA ARG A 9 -38.59 14.73 -29.48
C ARG A 9 -38.70 14.87 -27.96
N PRO A 10 -38.31 13.87 -27.15
CA PRO A 10 -38.31 13.99 -25.70
C PRO A 10 -37.38 15.15 -25.31
N THR A 11 -37.96 16.21 -24.76
CA THR A 11 -37.22 17.34 -24.18
C THR A 11 -36.48 16.84 -22.95
N GLY A 12 -35.17 16.64 -23.07
CA GLY A 12 -34.33 16.18 -21.97
C GLY A 12 -34.44 17.10 -20.75
N VAL A 13 -34.39 16.51 -19.55
CA VAL A 13 -34.46 17.22 -18.26
C VAL A 13 -33.33 18.26 -18.11
N VAL A 14 -32.17 18.02 -18.73
CA VAL A 14 -30.98 18.89 -18.63
C VAL A 14 -31.20 20.29 -19.24
N PRO A 15 -31.66 20.44 -20.50
CA PRO A 15 -32.06 21.75 -21.06
C PRO A 15 -33.02 22.55 -20.17
N THR A 16 -34.01 21.89 -19.57
CA THR A 16 -34.98 22.54 -18.68
C THR A 16 -34.33 23.05 -17.40
N LEU A 17 -33.45 22.25 -16.79
CA LEU A 17 -32.68 22.65 -15.61
C LEU A 17 -31.68 23.77 -15.90
N LEU A 18 -31.06 23.79 -17.09
CA LEU A 18 -30.15 24.85 -17.51
C LEU A 18 -30.88 26.18 -17.72
N ASN A 19 -32.05 26.13 -18.37
CA ASN A 19 -32.88 27.32 -18.56
C ASN A 19 -33.40 27.86 -17.22
N ALA A 20 -33.78 26.98 -16.30
CA ALA A 20 -34.14 27.35 -14.94
C ALA A 20 -32.94 27.99 -14.22
N ALA A 21 -31.76 27.36 -14.23
CA ALA A 21 -30.57 27.90 -13.56
C ALA A 21 -30.14 29.29 -14.08
N ALA A 22 -30.46 29.63 -15.34
CA ALA A 22 -30.14 30.93 -15.94
C ALA A 22 -31.13 32.05 -15.59
N ASP A 23 -32.24 31.74 -14.92
CA ASP A 23 -33.24 32.73 -14.50
C ASP A 23 -32.76 33.52 -13.27
N VAL A 24 -32.59 34.83 -13.47
CA VAL A 24 -32.08 35.78 -12.48
C VAL A 24 -33.03 35.97 -11.28
N SER A 25 -34.30 35.54 -11.41
CA SER A 25 -35.33 35.68 -10.37
C SER A 25 -35.38 34.51 -9.36
N ILE A 26 -34.56 33.48 -9.54
CA ILE A 26 -34.60 32.27 -8.71
C ILE A 26 -33.98 32.47 -7.33
N ASP A 27 -34.66 31.97 -6.30
CA ASP A 27 -34.14 31.90 -4.94
C ASP A 27 -32.87 31.03 -4.84
N SER A 28 -31.94 31.45 -3.99
CA SER A 28 -30.65 30.80 -3.75
C SER A 28 -30.76 29.32 -3.37
N ALA A 29 -31.77 28.96 -2.56
CA ALA A 29 -32.00 27.57 -2.16
C ALA A 29 -32.47 26.70 -3.33
N LEU A 30 -33.40 27.22 -4.15
CA LEU A 30 -33.90 26.55 -5.33
C LEU A 30 -32.79 26.40 -6.40
N LEU A 31 -31.96 27.43 -6.59
CA LEU A 31 -30.80 27.35 -7.46
C LEU A 31 -29.82 26.27 -7.02
N LEU A 32 -29.54 26.15 -5.72
CA LEU A 32 -28.67 25.09 -5.19
C LEU A 32 -29.24 23.69 -5.47
N CYS A 33 -30.55 23.51 -5.35
CA CYS A 33 -31.23 22.26 -5.70
C CYS A 33 -31.09 21.95 -7.20
N ILE A 34 -31.30 22.93 -8.08
CA ILE A 34 -31.15 22.77 -9.53
C ILE A 34 -29.70 22.38 -9.87
N VAL A 35 -28.71 23.07 -9.30
CA VAL A 35 -27.29 22.78 -9.54
C VAL A 35 -26.89 21.40 -8.99
N SER A 36 -27.48 20.96 -7.87
CA SER A 36 -27.29 19.60 -7.34
C SER A 36 -27.83 18.54 -8.30
N GLN A 37 -29.01 18.75 -8.89
CA GLN A 37 -29.56 17.85 -9.91
C GLN A 37 -28.71 17.82 -11.18
N LEU A 38 -28.13 18.97 -11.57
CA LEU A 38 -27.15 19.03 -12.65
C LEU A 38 -25.88 18.26 -12.31
N GLU A 39 -25.35 18.33 -11.08
CA GLU A 39 -24.21 17.50 -10.65
C GLU A 39 -24.50 16.01 -10.77
N VAL A 40 -25.67 15.55 -10.34
CA VAL A 40 -26.08 14.16 -10.48
C VAL A 40 -26.18 13.76 -11.95
N ALA A 41 -26.78 14.60 -12.79
CA ALA A 41 -26.88 14.36 -14.23
C ALA A 41 -25.50 14.33 -14.91
N ALA A 42 -24.52 15.10 -14.42
CA ALA A 42 -23.15 15.16 -14.97
C ALA A 42 -22.42 13.81 -14.92
N ARG A 43 -22.91 12.86 -14.12
CA ARG A 43 -22.35 11.51 -14.02
C ARG A 43 -22.63 10.67 -15.27
N SER A 44 -23.69 10.98 -16.01
CA SER A 44 -24.15 10.19 -17.16
C SER A 44 -24.37 11.02 -18.43
N VAL A 45 -24.57 12.33 -18.33
CA VAL A 45 -24.93 13.21 -19.46
C VAL A 45 -23.96 14.38 -19.57
N ASP A 46 -23.64 14.79 -20.80
CA ASP A 46 -22.77 15.95 -21.06
C ASP A 46 -23.49 17.25 -20.70
N ILE A 47 -22.86 18.01 -19.81
CA ILE A 47 -23.36 19.32 -19.36
C ILE A 47 -22.47 20.40 -19.97
N PRO A 48 -23.05 21.48 -20.56
CA PRO A 48 -22.29 22.57 -21.13
C PRO A 48 -21.64 23.43 -20.02
N LEU A 49 -20.48 22.98 -19.51
CA LEU A 49 -19.76 23.62 -18.41
C LEU A 49 -19.45 25.09 -18.67
N ALA A 50 -19.17 25.47 -19.92
CA ALA A 50 -18.89 26.85 -20.30
C ALA A 50 -20.05 27.80 -19.96
N SER A 51 -21.30 27.35 -20.14
CA SER A 51 -22.51 28.12 -19.83
C SER A 51 -22.77 28.27 -18.34
N LEU A 52 -22.11 27.45 -17.51
CA LEU A 52 -22.26 27.43 -16.05
C LEU A 52 -21.09 28.07 -15.30
N ARG A 53 -20.14 28.70 -16.02
CA ARG A 53 -18.96 29.35 -15.40
C ARG A 53 -19.33 30.41 -14.37
N TRP A 54 -20.49 31.06 -14.51
CA TRP A 54 -20.97 32.06 -13.56
C TRP A 54 -21.17 31.48 -12.14
N LEU A 55 -21.42 30.16 -11.99
CA LEU A 55 -21.49 29.47 -10.69
C LEU A 55 -20.17 29.53 -9.89
N THR A 56 -19.07 29.88 -10.57
CA THR A 56 -17.73 30.01 -9.98
C THR A 56 -17.31 31.46 -9.75
N ALA A 57 -18.11 32.42 -10.21
CA ALA A 57 -17.84 33.85 -10.08
C ALA A 57 -18.34 34.43 -8.75
N GLU A 58 -19.35 33.81 -8.14
CA GLU A 58 -19.85 34.18 -6.81
C GLU A 58 -19.07 33.42 -5.74
N THR A 59 -18.73 34.09 -4.63
CA THR A 59 -17.99 33.52 -3.49
C THR A 59 -18.78 32.47 -2.68
N ASP A 60 -19.80 31.83 -3.26
CA ASP A 60 -20.52 30.72 -2.66
C ASP A 60 -19.72 29.41 -2.84
N PRO A 61 -19.11 28.87 -1.77
CA PRO A 61 -18.31 27.66 -1.85
C PRO A 61 -19.14 26.43 -2.21
N LYS A 62 -20.45 26.41 -1.94
CA LYS A 62 -21.32 25.27 -2.24
C LYS A 62 -21.57 25.15 -3.74
N ARG A 63 -21.93 26.26 -4.40
CA ARG A 63 -22.15 26.31 -5.85
C ARG A 63 -20.88 25.99 -6.61
N THR A 64 -19.76 26.58 -6.21
CA THR A 64 -18.46 26.32 -6.82
C THR A 64 -18.04 24.85 -6.63
N SER A 65 -18.28 24.26 -5.45
CA SER A 65 -18.01 22.84 -5.20
C SER A 65 -18.81 21.92 -6.12
N LEU A 66 -20.10 22.20 -6.34
CA LEU A 66 -20.94 21.43 -7.27
C LEU A 66 -20.44 21.57 -8.71
N PHE A 67 -20.03 22.78 -9.12
CA PHE A 67 -19.40 22.98 -10.43
C PHE A 67 -18.11 22.17 -10.61
N LEU A 68 -17.24 22.14 -9.59
CA LEU A 68 -16.05 21.32 -9.61
C LEU A 68 -16.36 19.81 -9.76
N HIS A 69 -17.43 19.33 -9.11
CA HIS A 69 -17.92 17.96 -9.29
C HIS A 69 -18.44 17.69 -10.71
N MET A 70 -19.19 18.62 -11.30
CA MET A 70 -19.62 18.51 -12.69
C MET A 70 -18.41 18.43 -13.63
N ALA A 71 -17.41 19.29 -13.44
CA ALA A 71 -16.17 19.27 -14.23
C ALA A 71 -15.37 17.98 -14.02
N TYR A 72 -15.33 17.44 -12.79
CA TYR A 72 -14.74 16.14 -12.48
C TYR A 72 -15.41 15.00 -13.25
N HIS A 73 -16.74 14.88 -13.18
CA HIS A 73 -17.48 13.82 -13.86
C HIS A 73 -17.40 13.94 -15.39
N ALA A 74 -17.42 15.15 -15.93
CA ALA A 74 -17.18 15.39 -17.35
C ALA A 74 -15.74 15.02 -17.76
N SER A 75 -14.73 15.31 -16.92
CA SER A 75 -13.34 14.93 -17.17
C SER A 75 -13.15 13.40 -17.20
N ARG A 76 -13.79 12.66 -16.27
CA ARG A 76 -13.81 11.19 -16.27
C ARG A 76 -14.35 10.59 -17.57
N ARG A 77 -15.30 11.28 -18.19
CA ARG A 77 -15.91 10.89 -19.47
C ARG A 77 -15.15 11.47 -20.68
N SER A 78 -13.97 12.07 -20.45
CA SER A 78 -13.13 12.68 -21.49
C SER A 78 -13.82 13.78 -22.30
N VAL A 79 -14.74 14.53 -21.68
CA VAL A 79 -15.41 15.67 -22.34
C VAL A 79 -14.38 16.79 -22.60
N PRO A 80 -14.26 17.30 -23.84
CA PRO A 80 -13.29 18.34 -24.16
C PRO A 80 -13.41 19.59 -23.27
N GLY A 81 -12.29 20.07 -22.75
CA GLY A 81 -12.21 21.29 -21.94
C GLY A 81 -12.68 21.16 -20.49
N ALA A 82 -13.27 20.04 -20.06
CA ALA A 82 -13.74 19.86 -18.69
C ALA A 82 -12.60 19.93 -17.65
N LEU A 83 -11.46 19.29 -17.97
CA LEU A 83 -10.27 19.34 -17.12
C LEU A 83 -9.72 20.76 -16.98
N LEU A 84 -9.77 21.54 -18.07
CA LEU A 84 -9.33 22.93 -18.07
C LEU A 84 -10.24 23.82 -17.22
N GLU A 85 -11.55 23.58 -17.17
CA GLU A 85 -12.45 24.30 -16.26
C GLU A 85 -12.10 24.05 -14.79
N LEU A 86 -11.80 22.80 -14.44
CA LEU A 86 -11.39 22.43 -13.09
C LEU A 86 -10.09 23.15 -12.71
N LEU A 87 -9.09 23.13 -13.60
CA LEU A 87 -7.81 23.82 -13.40
C LEU A 87 -7.96 25.35 -13.39
N ARG A 88 -8.86 25.91 -14.19
CA ARG A 88 -9.15 27.36 -14.21
C ARG A 88 -9.69 27.81 -12.86
N VAL A 89 -10.67 27.08 -12.30
CA VAL A 89 -11.24 27.41 -10.99
C VAL A 89 -10.16 27.32 -9.92
N LEU A 90 -9.33 26.27 -9.93
CA LEU A 90 -8.19 26.16 -9.01
C LEU A 90 -7.22 27.33 -9.14
N ALA A 91 -6.77 27.65 -10.36
CA ALA A 91 -5.79 28.70 -10.60
C ALA A 91 -6.30 30.08 -10.18
N VAL A 92 -7.56 30.42 -10.49
CA VAL A 92 -8.16 31.70 -10.08
C VAL A 92 -8.32 31.74 -8.55
N THR A 93 -8.93 30.72 -7.96
CA THR A 93 -9.22 30.72 -6.51
C THR A 93 -7.98 30.63 -5.64
N ALA A 94 -6.89 30.04 -6.15
CA ALA A 94 -5.60 30.01 -5.47
C ALA A 94 -4.95 31.39 -5.34
N THR A 95 -5.33 32.39 -6.15
CA THR A 95 -4.81 33.77 -6.06
C THR A 95 -5.57 34.64 -5.06
N HIS A 96 -6.78 34.23 -4.67
CA HIS A 96 -7.56 34.95 -3.66
C HIS A 96 -6.93 34.83 -2.26
N PRO A 97 -7.12 35.82 -1.39
CA PRO A 97 -6.66 35.75 -0.02
C PRO A 97 -7.30 34.56 0.72
N VAL A 98 -6.59 34.04 1.72
CA VAL A 98 -7.04 32.90 2.52
C VAL A 98 -8.32 33.27 3.26
N SER A 99 -9.42 32.60 2.91
CA SER A 99 -10.72 32.70 3.57
C SER A 99 -11.31 31.29 3.73
N VAL A 100 -12.35 31.12 4.54
CA VAL A 100 -13.02 29.83 4.69
C VAL A 100 -13.56 29.33 3.33
N GLY A 101 -14.14 30.24 2.54
CA GLY A 101 -14.67 29.94 1.20
C GLY A 101 -13.57 29.52 0.21
N SER A 102 -12.56 30.36 0.00
CA SER A 102 -11.45 30.08 -0.94
C SER A 102 -10.68 28.80 -0.55
N THR A 103 -10.41 28.61 0.74
CA THR A 103 -9.73 27.39 1.22
C THR A 103 -10.55 26.13 0.96
N THR A 104 -11.87 26.20 1.12
CA THR A 104 -12.76 25.06 0.88
C THR A 104 -12.76 24.69 -0.60
N ILE A 105 -12.84 25.68 -1.48
CA ILE A 105 -12.82 25.48 -2.93
C ILE A 105 -11.48 24.92 -3.40
N VAL A 106 -10.35 25.51 -2.98
CA VAL A 106 -9.00 25.06 -3.35
C VAL A 106 -8.78 23.62 -2.89
N ARG A 107 -9.10 23.29 -1.64
CA ARG A 107 -8.97 21.93 -1.11
C ARG A 107 -9.82 20.95 -1.91
N LYS A 108 -11.06 21.33 -2.25
CA LYS A 108 -11.97 20.48 -3.01
C LYS A 108 -11.47 20.24 -4.44
N ALA A 109 -11.01 21.29 -5.12
CA ALA A 109 -10.43 21.18 -6.45
C ALA A 109 -9.21 20.25 -6.45
N LEU A 110 -8.29 20.41 -5.48
CA LEU A 110 -7.11 19.55 -5.35
C LEU A 110 -7.48 18.09 -5.06
N GLN A 111 -8.47 17.82 -4.21
CA GLN A 111 -8.96 16.46 -3.96
C GLN A 111 -9.52 15.80 -5.23
N LEU A 112 -10.27 16.55 -6.05
CA LEU A 112 -10.81 16.05 -7.31
C LEU A 112 -9.70 15.85 -8.36
N VAL A 113 -8.70 16.72 -8.40
CA VAL A 113 -7.47 16.51 -9.20
C VAL A 113 -6.77 15.22 -8.79
N GLU A 114 -6.54 15.00 -7.49
CA GLU A 114 -5.92 13.78 -6.99
C GLU A 114 -6.71 12.53 -7.37
N ALA A 115 -8.03 12.57 -7.28
CA ALA A 115 -8.89 11.48 -7.70
C ALA A 115 -8.76 11.20 -9.21
N LEU A 116 -8.80 12.24 -10.06
CA LEU A 116 -8.63 12.08 -11.51
C LEU A 116 -7.27 11.49 -11.88
N VAL A 117 -6.18 11.94 -11.25
CA VAL A 117 -4.84 11.41 -11.51
C VAL A 117 -4.73 9.95 -11.10
N ARG A 118 -5.37 9.55 -9.98
CA ARG A 118 -5.39 8.14 -9.55
C ARG A 118 -6.18 7.25 -10.52
N GLU A 119 -7.27 7.76 -11.09
CA GLU A 119 -8.12 6.99 -12.00
C GLU A 119 -7.56 6.93 -13.43
N MET A 120 -6.97 8.03 -13.93
CA MET A 120 -6.57 8.19 -15.34
C MET A 120 -5.23 8.95 -15.49
N PRO A 121 -4.12 8.43 -14.93
CA PRO A 121 -2.86 9.17 -14.85
C PRO A 121 -2.33 9.60 -16.23
N ALA A 122 -2.32 8.71 -17.22
CA ALA A 122 -1.76 8.98 -18.54
C ALA A 122 -2.49 10.11 -19.30
N ALA A 123 -3.82 10.23 -19.12
CA ALA A 123 -4.61 11.26 -19.80
C ALA A 123 -4.54 12.61 -19.08
N VAL A 124 -4.40 12.60 -17.76
CA VAL A 124 -4.61 13.79 -16.91
C VAL A 124 -3.30 14.49 -16.57
N VAL A 125 -2.24 13.75 -16.24
CA VAL A 125 -0.96 14.28 -15.75
C VAL A 125 -0.31 15.29 -16.71
N PRO A 126 -0.25 15.06 -18.05
CA PRO A 126 0.37 16.01 -18.97
C PRO A 126 -0.28 17.40 -18.96
N THR A 127 -1.57 17.48 -18.66
CA THR A 127 -2.33 18.74 -18.62
C THR A 127 -2.25 19.41 -17.25
N ILE A 128 -2.36 18.63 -16.16
CA ILE A 128 -2.35 19.16 -14.80
C ILE A 128 -0.95 19.61 -14.37
N GLY A 129 0.09 18.84 -14.71
CA GLY A 129 1.46 19.05 -14.23
C GLY A 129 2.00 20.46 -14.45
N PRO A 130 1.97 21.00 -15.68
CA PRO A 130 2.42 22.36 -15.94
C PRO A 130 1.67 23.42 -15.13
N VAL A 131 0.36 23.27 -14.94
CA VAL A 131 -0.46 24.23 -14.18
C VAL A 131 -0.12 24.21 -12.70
N LEU A 132 0.03 23.02 -12.10
CA LEU A 132 0.39 22.92 -10.68
C LEU A 132 1.82 23.43 -10.42
N LEU A 133 2.77 23.10 -11.29
CA LEU A 133 4.14 23.62 -11.19
C LEU A 133 4.18 25.14 -11.33
N GLN A 134 3.40 25.71 -12.24
CA GLN A 134 3.26 27.15 -12.38
C GLN A 134 2.70 27.78 -11.09
N LEU A 135 1.62 27.21 -10.54
CA LEU A 135 1.02 27.71 -9.29
C LEU A 135 1.97 27.62 -8.09
N LEU A 136 2.80 26.58 -8.03
CA LEU A 136 3.85 26.44 -7.01
C LEU A 136 4.98 27.45 -7.16
N SER A 137 5.37 27.79 -8.40
CA SER A 137 6.40 28.78 -8.68
C SER A 137 5.95 30.22 -8.33
N THR A 138 4.63 30.45 -8.34
CA THR A 138 4.04 31.73 -7.94
C THR A 138 3.81 31.82 -6.42
N SER A 139 3.99 33.00 -5.84
CA SER A 139 3.74 33.27 -4.42
C SER A 139 2.23 33.33 -4.11
N THR A 140 1.55 32.17 -4.16
CA THR A 140 0.11 32.08 -3.90
C THR A 140 -0.19 32.02 -2.39
N PRO A 141 -1.29 32.61 -1.92
CA PRO A 141 -1.72 32.48 -0.52
C PRO A 141 -1.95 31.04 -0.04
N HIS A 142 -2.25 30.13 -0.98
CA HIS A 142 -2.60 28.73 -0.72
C HIS A 142 -1.46 27.73 -0.97
N THR A 143 -0.20 28.18 -0.97
CA THR A 143 0.99 27.34 -1.26
C THR A 143 1.07 26.06 -0.43
N ASP A 144 0.65 26.06 0.84
CA ASP A 144 0.74 24.89 1.71
C ASP A 144 -0.17 23.75 1.21
N ALA A 145 -1.39 24.08 0.80
CA ALA A 145 -2.33 23.10 0.26
C ALA A 145 -1.85 22.53 -1.08
N LEU A 146 -1.25 23.38 -1.92
CA LEU A 146 -0.66 22.97 -3.19
C LEU A 146 0.51 22.00 -2.97
N TRP A 147 1.43 22.31 -2.05
CA TRP A 147 2.54 21.41 -1.74
C TRP A 147 2.09 20.07 -1.14
N VAL A 148 1.06 20.07 -0.28
CA VAL A 148 0.46 18.83 0.22
C VAL A 148 -0.12 18.00 -0.92
N ALA A 149 -0.91 18.59 -1.82
CA ALA A 149 -1.45 17.89 -2.97
C ALA A 149 -0.35 17.36 -3.90
N MET A 150 0.69 18.17 -4.14
CA MET A 150 1.85 17.76 -4.92
C MET A 150 2.58 16.58 -4.30
N SER A 151 2.68 16.49 -2.97
CA SER A 151 3.25 15.33 -2.31
C SER A 151 2.47 14.04 -2.60
N HIS A 152 1.15 14.12 -2.82
CA HIS A 152 0.33 12.97 -3.20
C HIS A 152 0.46 12.62 -4.69
N LEU A 153 0.70 13.62 -5.54
CA LEU A 153 0.81 13.49 -6.99
C LEU A 153 2.22 13.15 -7.48
N ALA A 154 3.24 13.34 -6.63
CA ALA A 154 4.65 13.22 -6.99
C ALA A 154 5.09 11.85 -7.55
N TRP A 155 4.29 10.81 -7.35
CA TRP A 155 4.47 9.50 -8.00
C TRP A 155 4.24 9.54 -9.51
N TYR A 156 3.41 10.47 -9.97
CA TYR A 156 3.01 10.60 -11.37
C TYR A 156 3.69 11.77 -12.07
N MET A 157 4.21 12.73 -11.31
CA MET A 157 4.86 13.91 -11.83
C MET A 157 6.08 14.30 -11.00
N ALA A 158 7.20 14.56 -11.67
CA ALA A 158 8.40 15.03 -11.02
C ALA A 158 8.30 16.52 -10.64
N VAL A 159 8.90 16.89 -9.51
CA VAL A 159 9.03 18.28 -9.08
C VAL A 159 10.48 18.73 -9.30
N PRO A 160 10.73 19.81 -10.05
CA PRO A 160 12.08 20.33 -10.22
C PRO A 160 12.71 20.76 -8.89
N ASN A 161 13.97 20.37 -8.66
CA ASN A 161 14.70 20.67 -7.42
C ASN A 161 14.78 22.18 -7.12
N GLU A 162 14.83 23.04 -8.14
CA GLU A 162 14.87 24.50 -8.00
C GLU A 162 13.59 25.07 -7.39
N VAL A 163 12.43 24.57 -7.81
CA VAL A 163 11.11 24.97 -7.29
C VAL A 163 10.98 24.52 -5.83
N ALA A 164 11.43 23.30 -5.52
CA ALA A 164 11.44 22.79 -4.15
C ALA A 164 12.40 23.58 -3.23
N ALA A 165 13.61 23.86 -3.71
CA ALA A 165 14.64 24.57 -2.95
C ALA A 165 14.24 26.00 -2.59
N SER A 166 13.60 26.72 -3.52
CA SER A 166 13.11 28.08 -3.27
C SER A 166 11.95 28.10 -2.27
N ALA A 167 11.01 27.14 -2.37
CA ALA A 167 9.89 27.04 -1.44
C ALA A 167 10.28 26.63 -0.01
N LEU A 168 11.38 25.89 0.16
CA LEU A 168 11.95 25.50 1.46
C LEU A 168 12.58 26.66 2.24
N ALA A 169 12.88 27.79 1.59
CA ALA A 169 13.42 28.96 2.27
C ALA A 169 12.40 29.63 3.23
N LEU A 170 11.11 29.30 3.10
CA LEU A 170 10.03 29.87 3.91
C LEU A 170 9.73 28.98 5.13
N PRO A 171 9.61 29.55 6.35
CA PRO A 171 9.46 28.77 7.57
C PRO A 171 8.03 28.23 7.75
N SER A 172 7.72 27.09 7.14
CA SER A 172 6.52 26.29 7.44
C SER A 172 6.90 24.81 7.53
N SER A 173 6.68 24.19 8.68
CA SER A 173 7.03 22.78 8.92
C SER A 173 6.19 21.82 8.09
N SER A 174 4.89 22.11 7.93
CA SER A 174 3.97 21.36 7.08
C SER A 174 4.39 21.40 5.61
N ARG A 175 4.68 22.61 5.12
CA ARG A 175 5.16 22.81 3.74
C ARG A 175 6.50 22.12 3.52
N SER A 176 7.45 22.27 4.43
CA SER A 176 8.78 21.67 4.32
C SER A 176 8.70 20.15 4.22
N LEU A 177 7.85 19.53 5.05
CA LEU A 177 7.60 18.09 4.97
C LEU A 177 6.99 17.70 3.62
N ALA A 178 5.97 18.43 3.15
CA ALA A 178 5.30 18.14 1.89
C ALA A 178 6.24 18.28 0.68
N ILE A 179 7.12 19.28 0.68
CA ILE A 179 8.16 19.45 -0.35
C ILE A 179 9.11 18.26 -0.37
N VAL A 180 9.65 17.88 0.80
CA VAL A 180 10.58 16.75 0.93
C VAL A 180 9.92 15.45 0.47
N VAL A 181 8.68 15.18 0.91
CA VAL A 181 7.93 13.99 0.49
C VAL A 181 7.70 13.98 -1.02
N SER A 182 7.45 15.14 -1.64
CA SER A 182 7.30 15.25 -3.09
C SER A 182 8.58 14.83 -3.81
N LEU A 183 9.74 15.30 -3.35
CA LEU A 183 11.03 14.96 -3.94
C LEU A 183 11.35 13.47 -3.80
N LEU A 184 11.19 12.92 -2.58
CA LEU A 184 11.42 11.51 -2.28
C LEU A 184 10.54 10.60 -3.16
N ARG A 185 9.28 10.96 -3.38
CA ARG A 185 8.34 10.19 -4.24
C ARG A 185 8.63 10.31 -5.73
N SER A 186 9.16 11.45 -6.16
CA SER A 186 9.56 11.65 -7.56
C SER A 186 10.86 10.93 -7.94
N GLY A 187 11.54 10.29 -6.97
CA GLY A 187 12.82 9.60 -7.20
C GLY A 187 14.02 10.53 -7.36
N GLY A 188 13.88 11.81 -7.02
CA GLY A 188 14.99 12.78 -7.07
C GLY A 188 15.93 12.65 -5.86
N ASP A 189 17.17 13.12 -6.02
CA ASP A 189 18.11 13.27 -4.91
C ASP A 189 17.62 14.39 -3.96
N ALA A 190 17.07 13.96 -2.82
CA ALA A 190 16.48 14.84 -1.83
C ALA A 190 17.43 15.15 -0.65
N GLU A 191 18.62 14.55 -0.58
CA GLU A 191 19.48 14.56 0.62
C GLU A 191 19.76 16.00 1.09
N ALA A 192 20.28 16.83 0.19
CA ALA A 192 20.65 18.21 0.51
C ALA A 192 19.46 19.05 1.00
N LEU A 193 18.26 18.81 0.46
CA LEU A 193 17.05 19.55 0.82
C LEU A 193 16.41 19.03 2.11
N VAL A 194 16.51 17.73 2.40
CA VAL A 194 16.13 17.14 3.68
C VAL A 194 16.99 17.73 4.81
N LEU A 195 18.30 17.76 4.64
CA LEU A 195 19.22 18.31 5.64
C LEU A 195 19.02 19.81 5.83
N ARG A 196 18.70 20.55 4.76
CA ARG A 196 18.31 21.97 4.85
C ARG A 196 17.01 22.15 5.66
N ALA A 197 15.98 21.35 5.39
CA ALA A 197 14.73 21.40 6.14
C ALA A 197 14.95 21.09 7.63
N HIS A 198 15.78 20.10 7.94
CA HIS A 198 16.18 19.79 9.31
C HIS A 198 16.88 20.98 9.99
N ALA A 199 17.85 21.60 9.31
CA ALA A 199 18.60 22.74 9.84
C ALA A 199 17.75 24.00 10.11
N VAL A 200 16.65 24.19 9.35
CA VAL A 200 15.70 25.31 9.51
C VAL A 200 14.81 25.12 10.74
N HIS A 201 14.25 23.93 10.95
CA HIS A 201 13.26 23.70 12.02
C HIS A 201 13.85 23.24 13.35
N ARG A 202 15.03 22.59 13.35
CA ARG A 202 15.80 22.13 14.53
C ARG A 202 14.98 21.48 15.66
N SER A 203 13.88 20.83 15.32
CA SER A 203 13.01 20.13 16.27
C SER A 203 13.22 18.62 16.12
N ALA A 204 13.42 17.91 17.24
CA ALA A 204 13.55 16.46 17.23
C ALA A 204 12.35 15.75 16.58
N TYR A 205 11.14 16.26 16.80
CA TYR A 205 9.95 15.69 16.18
C TYR A 205 9.90 15.94 14.66
N MET A 206 10.44 17.06 14.18
CA MET A 206 10.59 17.29 12.74
C MET A 206 11.68 16.39 12.15
N SER A 207 12.81 16.19 12.84
CA SER A 207 13.84 15.22 12.44
C SER A 207 13.26 13.81 12.33
N PHE A 208 12.42 13.40 13.29
CA PHE A 208 11.72 12.13 13.24
C PHE A 208 10.78 12.02 12.03
N LYS A 209 9.98 13.07 11.76
CA LYS A 209 9.10 13.09 10.57
C LYS A 209 9.90 12.97 9.28
N LEU A 210 10.98 13.73 9.12
CA LEU A 210 11.84 13.67 7.95
C LEU A 210 12.52 12.30 7.80
N ALA A 211 13.09 11.76 8.89
CA ALA A 211 13.70 10.43 8.91
C ALA A 211 12.68 9.36 8.51
N ARG A 212 11.46 9.41 9.07
CA ARG A 212 10.38 8.48 8.72
C ARG A 212 10.07 8.52 7.23
N GLU A 213 9.86 9.70 6.65
CA GLU A 213 9.57 9.79 5.21
C GLU A 213 10.75 9.31 4.36
N CYS A 214 11.99 9.56 4.79
CA CYS A 214 13.18 9.00 4.13
C CYS A 214 13.18 7.47 4.16
N VAL A 215 12.89 6.85 5.31
CA VAL A 215 12.77 5.39 5.46
C VAL A 215 11.67 4.82 4.56
N LEU A 216 10.50 5.46 4.51
CA LEU A 216 9.36 5.01 3.69
C LEU A 216 9.63 5.07 2.19
N HIS A 217 10.59 5.89 1.76
CA HIS A 217 10.97 6.08 0.36
C HIS A 217 12.36 5.53 0.03
N GLY A 218 12.97 4.73 0.93
CA GLY A 218 14.23 4.04 0.67
C GLY A 218 15.51 4.89 0.82
N ALA A 219 15.41 6.14 1.27
CA ALA A 219 16.55 7.02 1.52
C ALA A 219 17.19 6.76 2.90
N PHE A 220 17.62 5.52 3.15
CA PHE A 220 18.13 5.06 4.45
C PHE A 220 19.37 5.82 4.92
N ALA A 221 20.29 6.15 4.00
CA ALA A 221 21.50 6.92 4.34
C ALA A 221 21.17 8.31 4.88
N THR A 222 20.18 9.00 4.29
CA THR A 222 19.73 10.31 4.80
C THR A 222 18.99 10.16 6.14
N ALA A 223 18.18 9.10 6.31
CA ALA A 223 17.49 8.83 7.57
C ALA A 223 18.49 8.55 8.71
N ALA A 224 19.56 7.80 8.45
CA ALA A 224 20.65 7.51 9.38
C ALA A 224 21.30 8.79 9.94
N GLN A 225 21.40 9.86 9.14
CA GLN A 225 21.93 11.14 9.59
C GLN A 225 20.99 11.89 10.55
N LEU A 226 19.67 11.66 10.47
CA LEU A 226 18.65 12.39 11.22
C LEU A 226 18.28 11.73 12.56
N LEU A 227 18.30 10.39 12.61
CA LEU A 227 17.87 9.62 13.78
C LEU A 227 18.71 9.85 15.06
N PRO A 228 20.04 10.10 15.00
CA PRO A 228 20.82 10.44 16.19
C PRO A 228 20.31 11.66 16.94
N THR A 229 19.81 12.69 16.23
CA THR A 229 19.21 13.87 16.87
C THR A 229 17.91 13.51 17.60
N VAL A 230 17.12 12.58 17.04
CA VAL A 230 15.89 12.08 17.68
C VAL A 230 16.25 11.29 18.94
N LEU A 231 17.20 10.37 18.83
CA LEU A 231 17.67 9.52 19.93
C LEU A 231 18.20 10.34 21.11
N ALA A 232 18.98 11.39 20.84
CA ALA A 232 19.51 12.27 21.87
C ALA A 232 18.43 13.05 22.65
N SER A 233 17.22 13.16 22.09
CA SER A 233 16.10 13.90 22.67
C SER A 233 15.06 13.03 23.38
N THR A 234 15.24 11.71 23.42
CA THR A 234 14.29 10.79 24.05
C THR A 234 14.30 10.93 25.57
N LEU A 235 13.13 10.99 26.18
CA LEU A 235 12.97 11.15 27.64
C LEU A 235 12.52 9.89 28.38
N SER A 236 12.09 8.84 27.66
CA SER A 236 11.64 7.57 28.23
C SER A 236 12.56 6.45 27.78
N SER A 237 12.81 5.45 28.65
CA SER A 237 13.61 4.27 28.31
C SER A 237 13.02 3.50 27.14
N MET A 238 11.69 3.35 27.11
CA MET A 238 10.97 2.67 26.03
C MET A 238 11.17 3.40 24.69
N THR A 239 10.97 4.71 24.66
CA THR A 239 11.15 5.50 23.43
C THR A 239 12.61 5.60 23.02
N HIS A 240 13.54 5.59 23.98
CA HIS A 240 14.97 5.52 23.74
C HIS A 240 15.36 4.21 23.05
N HIS A 241 14.99 3.05 23.62
CA HIS A 241 15.29 1.75 23.03
C HIS A 241 14.61 1.57 21.67
N TRP A 242 13.34 1.98 21.53
CA TRP A 242 12.67 1.94 20.24
C TRP A 242 13.38 2.79 19.18
N THR A 243 13.73 4.04 19.51
CA THR A 243 14.43 4.94 18.58
C THR A 243 15.82 4.41 18.23
N LYS A 244 16.55 3.85 19.21
CA LYS A 244 17.86 3.23 18.99
C LYS A 244 17.75 2.03 18.07
N ALA A 245 16.76 1.17 18.28
CA ALA A 245 16.51 0.03 17.41
C ALA A 245 16.19 0.45 15.97
N VAL A 246 15.35 1.48 15.78
CA VAL A 246 15.05 2.03 14.45
C VAL A 246 16.31 2.60 13.81
N ALA A 247 17.15 3.33 14.56
CA ALA A 247 18.42 3.85 14.06
C ALA A 247 19.36 2.72 13.58
N LEU A 248 19.55 1.68 14.39
CA LEU A 248 20.37 0.52 14.04
C LEU A 248 19.85 -0.22 12.80
N TRP A 249 18.53 -0.41 12.70
CA TRP A 249 17.92 -1.02 11.52
C TRP A 249 18.17 -0.18 10.26
N VAL A 250 17.96 1.14 10.36
CA VAL A 250 18.17 2.09 9.25
C VAL A 250 19.64 2.15 8.84
N ASP A 251 20.57 2.14 9.79
CA ASP A 251 22.01 2.09 9.52
C ASP A 251 22.37 0.79 8.79
N GLY A 252 21.81 -0.34 9.22
CA GLY A 252 21.96 -1.63 8.54
C GLY A 252 21.49 -1.59 7.08
N GLU A 253 20.28 -1.10 6.82
CA GLU A 253 19.76 -0.97 5.45
C GLU A 253 20.55 0.06 4.62
N ALA A 254 21.03 1.14 5.22
CA ALA A 254 21.87 2.13 4.53
C ALA A 254 23.20 1.50 4.06
N LEU A 255 23.82 0.65 4.90
CA LEU A 255 25.02 -0.10 4.53
C LEU A 255 24.75 -1.07 3.37
N VAL A 256 23.60 -1.75 3.38
CA VAL A 256 23.20 -2.65 2.29
C VAL A 256 23.05 -1.88 0.98
N CYS A 257 22.31 -0.77 0.99
CA CYS A 257 22.06 0.06 -0.20
C CYS A 257 23.34 0.72 -0.75
N ALA A 258 24.36 0.95 0.08
CA ALA A 258 25.61 1.58 -0.32
C ALA A 258 26.57 0.63 -1.07
N THR A 259 26.29 -0.67 -1.10
CA THR A 259 27.18 -1.69 -1.69
C THR A 259 26.55 -2.39 -2.88
N THR A 260 27.36 -2.79 -3.86
CA THR A 260 26.90 -3.41 -5.11
C THR A 260 27.22 -4.89 -5.24
N SER A 261 27.96 -5.48 -4.29
CA SER A 261 28.61 -6.78 -4.49
C SER A 261 28.16 -7.89 -3.54
N ALA A 262 27.94 -7.59 -2.27
CA ALA A 262 27.52 -8.53 -1.23
C ALA A 262 26.92 -7.78 -0.04
N VAL A 263 26.20 -8.49 0.83
CA VAL A 263 25.66 -7.89 2.06
C VAL A 263 26.81 -7.68 3.06
N PRO A 264 27.08 -6.45 3.53
CA PRO A 264 28.17 -6.21 4.48
C PRO A 264 27.92 -6.90 5.82
N LEU A 265 28.95 -7.52 6.42
CA LEU A 265 28.84 -8.13 7.76
C LEU A 265 28.34 -7.15 8.82
N ARG A 266 28.78 -5.89 8.76
CA ARG A 266 28.31 -4.82 9.66
C ARG A 266 26.81 -4.56 9.55
N ALA A 267 26.20 -4.81 8.39
CA ALA A 267 24.75 -4.69 8.26
C ALA A 267 24.03 -5.79 9.06
N PHE A 268 24.55 -7.02 9.05
CA PHE A 268 24.02 -8.11 9.89
C PHE A 268 24.15 -7.78 11.38
N ASP A 269 25.31 -7.27 11.81
CA ASP A 269 25.53 -6.86 13.20
C ASP A 269 24.50 -5.80 13.64
N ALA A 270 24.29 -4.77 12.81
CA ALA A 270 23.33 -3.70 13.09
C ALA A 270 21.89 -4.21 13.16
N LEU A 271 21.49 -5.12 12.25
CA LEU A 271 20.14 -5.72 12.24
C LEU A 271 19.91 -6.63 13.45
N HIS A 272 20.90 -7.42 13.86
CA HIS A 272 20.83 -8.23 15.07
C HIS A 272 20.72 -7.36 16.33
N GLU A 273 21.53 -6.30 16.43
CA GLU A 273 21.45 -5.35 17.56
C GLU A 273 20.10 -4.61 17.56
N ALA A 274 19.56 -4.27 16.39
CA ALA A 274 18.23 -3.67 16.27
C ALA A 274 17.15 -4.59 16.86
N LEU A 275 17.16 -5.89 16.52
CA LEU A 275 16.21 -6.87 17.06
C LEU A 275 16.32 -7.02 18.59
N ALA A 276 17.54 -7.14 19.11
CA ALA A 276 17.77 -7.20 20.55
C ALA A 276 17.29 -5.92 21.26
N THR A 277 17.53 -4.77 20.64
CA THR A 277 17.12 -3.47 21.20
C THR A 277 15.59 -3.28 21.14
N LEU A 278 14.91 -3.79 20.11
CA LEU A 278 13.43 -3.78 20.07
C LEU A 278 12.82 -4.59 21.22
N GLN A 279 13.41 -5.73 21.57
CA GLN A 279 12.96 -6.53 22.70
C GLN A 279 13.11 -5.77 24.04
N LEU A 280 14.15 -4.95 24.18
CA LEU A 280 14.32 -4.07 25.34
C LEU A 280 13.30 -2.93 25.38
N ALA A 281 12.78 -2.52 24.22
CA ALA A 281 11.72 -1.51 24.13
C ALA A 281 10.33 -2.10 24.43
N ALA A 282 10.13 -3.40 24.28
CA ALA A 282 8.84 -4.04 24.45
C ALA A 282 8.37 -4.00 25.92
N SER A 283 7.07 -3.84 26.12
CA SER A 283 6.39 -3.86 27.42
C SER A 283 5.11 -4.71 27.34
N SER A 284 4.44 -4.90 28.48
CA SER A 284 3.11 -5.55 28.52
C SER A 284 2.06 -4.83 27.67
N ASP A 285 2.22 -3.52 27.49
CA ASP A 285 1.24 -2.66 26.83
C ASP A 285 1.58 -2.47 25.35
N VAL A 286 2.85 -2.54 24.98
CA VAL A 286 3.33 -2.36 23.59
C VAL A 286 4.46 -3.35 23.29
N ALA A 287 4.19 -4.34 22.45
CA ALA A 287 5.15 -5.42 22.16
C ALA A 287 6.02 -5.21 20.90
N PHE A 288 5.70 -4.21 20.05
CA PHE A 288 6.40 -3.93 18.78
C PHE A 288 6.58 -5.16 17.84
N GLU A 289 5.72 -6.18 17.96
CA GLU A 289 5.88 -7.46 17.27
C GLU A 289 5.95 -7.35 15.75
N THR A 290 5.18 -6.43 15.15
CA THR A 290 5.16 -6.25 13.69
C THR A 290 6.49 -5.74 13.17
N LEU A 291 7.10 -4.74 13.83
CA LEU A 291 8.41 -4.21 13.45
C LEU A 291 9.50 -5.26 13.68
N TYR A 292 9.47 -5.95 14.83
CA TYR A 292 10.39 -7.04 15.12
C TYR A 292 10.32 -8.15 14.05
N SER A 293 9.10 -8.58 13.70
CA SER A 293 8.87 -9.63 12.70
C SER A 293 9.30 -9.19 11.30
N PHE A 294 9.08 -7.91 10.95
CA PHE A 294 9.55 -7.35 9.67
C PHE A 294 11.08 -7.35 9.58
N VAL A 295 11.78 -6.82 10.59
CA VAL A 295 13.25 -6.77 10.61
C VAL A 295 13.83 -8.19 10.65
N SER A 296 13.20 -9.11 11.36
CA SER A 296 13.60 -10.52 11.40
C SER A 296 13.45 -11.22 10.04
N ALA A 297 12.31 -11.04 9.36
CA ALA A 297 12.09 -11.58 8.02
C ALA A 297 13.09 -10.98 7.00
N ARG A 298 13.36 -9.68 7.11
CA ARG A 298 14.34 -8.98 6.27
C ARG A 298 15.77 -9.47 6.50
N LEU A 299 16.18 -9.64 7.76
CA LEU A 299 17.45 -10.23 8.13
C LEU A 299 17.61 -11.65 7.58
N GLY A 300 16.57 -12.48 7.74
CA GLY A 300 16.53 -13.84 7.20
C GLY A 300 16.67 -13.87 5.67
N PHE A 301 15.97 -12.98 4.98
CA PHE A 301 16.07 -12.83 3.53
C PHE A 301 17.49 -12.46 3.08
N LEU A 302 18.12 -11.45 3.72
CA LEU A 302 19.50 -11.05 3.41
C LEU A 302 20.50 -12.18 3.65
N ASN A 303 20.31 -12.98 4.71
CA ASN A 303 21.15 -14.15 4.97
C ASN A 303 21.00 -15.24 3.89
N THR A 304 19.77 -15.48 3.43
CA THR A 304 19.50 -16.40 2.32
C THR A 304 20.12 -15.89 1.00
N LEU A 305 20.06 -14.59 0.71
CA LEU A 305 20.74 -13.99 -0.45
C LEU A 305 22.26 -14.12 -0.37
N GLN A 306 22.85 -13.85 0.80
CA GLN A 306 24.29 -14.00 1.02
C GLN A 306 24.74 -15.45 0.80
N SER A 307 23.95 -16.42 1.28
CA SER A 307 24.20 -17.85 1.06
C SER A 307 24.09 -18.22 -0.42
N ALA A 308 23.09 -17.69 -1.13
CA ALA A 308 22.91 -17.92 -2.56
C ALA A 308 24.08 -17.32 -3.38
N LEU A 309 24.53 -16.12 -3.04
CA LEU A 309 25.71 -15.49 -3.65
C LEU A 309 26.96 -16.35 -3.44
N GLN A 310 27.18 -16.84 -2.22
CA GLN A 310 28.29 -17.72 -1.92
C GLN A 310 28.28 -18.97 -2.81
N TYR A 311 27.15 -19.70 -2.88
CA TYR A 311 27.05 -20.91 -3.70
C TYR A 311 27.17 -20.62 -5.20
N ALA A 312 26.67 -19.48 -5.66
CA ALA A 312 26.80 -19.06 -7.05
C ALA A 312 28.27 -18.80 -7.40
N PHE A 313 29.01 -18.07 -6.57
CA PHE A 313 30.43 -17.83 -6.77
C PHE A 313 31.26 -19.11 -6.69
N GLU A 314 30.97 -20.00 -5.74
CA GLU A 314 31.62 -21.32 -5.66
C GLU A 314 31.39 -22.13 -6.94
N SER A 315 30.18 -22.07 -7.51
CA SER A 315 29.86 -22.74 -8.78
C SER A 315 30.60 -22.13 -9.97
N ILE A 316 30.76 -20.80 -10.03
CA ILE A 316 31.56 -20.11 -11.06
C ILE A 316 33.03 -20.52 -10.96
N ILE A 317 33.61 -20.51 -9.75
CA ILE A 317 35.00 -20.93 -9.52
C ILE A 317 35.19 -22.39 -9.94
N ALA A 318 34.19 -23.24 -9.71
CA ALA A 318 34.16 -24.63 -10.16
C ALA A 318 33.78 -24.79 -11.65
N SER A 319 33.96 -23.77 -12.49
CA SER A 319 33.69 -23.80 -13.94
C SER A 319 32.24 -24.14 -14.32
N GLY A 320 31.28 -23.67 -13.53
CA GLY A 320 29.85 -23.86 -13.75
C GLY A 320 29.27 -25.15 -13.14
N HIS A 321 30.07 -25.93 -12.40
CA HIS A 321 29.55 -27.08 -11.67
C HIS A 321 28.63 -26.62 -10.53
N ILE A 322 27.35 -27.02 -10.62
CA ILE A 322 26.35 -26.74 -9.59
C ILE A 322 26.74 -27.46 -8.30
N PHE A 323 27.04 -26.66 -7.26
CA PHE A 323 27.29 -27.19 -5.94
C PHE A 323 25.98 -27.69 -5.30
N SER A 324 25.84 -29.02 -5.15
CA SER A 324 24.74 -29.73 -4.44
C SER A 324 23.32 -29.17 -4.69
N SER A 325 22.55 -29.79 -5.60
CA SER A 325 21.17 -29.37 -5.89
C SER A 325 20.27 -29.26 -4.65
N THR A 326 20.47 -30.12 -3.65
CA THR A 326 19.73 -30.08 -2.37
C THR A 326 19.86 -28.74 -1.65
N LYS A 327 21.05 -28.13 -1.64
CA LYS A 327 21.27 -26.82 -0.99
C LYS A 327 20.52 -25.70 -1.70
N TRP A 328 20.43 -25.75 -3.03
CA TRP A 328 19.65 -24.79 -3.80
C TRP A 328 18.15 -24.94 -3.57
N THR A 329 17.66 -26.18 -3.49
CA THR A 329 16.27 -26.46 -3.10
C THR A 329 15.96 -25.94 -1.69
N ASP A 330 16.88 -26.11 -0.74
CA ASP A 330 16.72 -25.58 0.62
C ASP A 330 16.64 -24.04 0.63
N LEU A 331 17.45 -23.35 -0.17
CA LEU A 331 17.38 -21.90 -0.32
C LEU A 331 16.03 -21.45 -0.90
N GLN A 332 15.49 -22.16 -1.88
CA GLN A 332 14.17 -21.87 -2.43
C GLN A 332 13.06 -22.05 -1.39
N HIS A 333 13.12 -23.12 -0.58
CA HIS A 333 12.21 -23.30 0.53
C HIS A 333 12.34 -22.19 1.57
N GLN A 334 13.55 -21.69 1.84
CA GLN A 334 13.74 -20.52 2.71
C GLN A 334 13.12 -19.25 2.10
N LEU A 335 13.31 -18.99 0.80
CA LEU A 335 12.70 -17.85 0.10
C LEU A 335 11.17 -17.89 0.17
N GLN A 336 10.56 -19.06 -0.01
CA GLN A 336 9.12 -19.25 0.17
C GLN A 336 8.67 -18.97 1.60
N ARG A 337 9.46 -19.37 2.61
CA ARG A 337 9.18 -19.06 4.02
C ARG A 337 9.28 -17.55 4.30
N HIS A 338 10.25 -16.86 3.72
CA HIS A 338 10.39 -15.40 3.85
C HIS A 338 9.23 -14.67 3.18
N ALA A 339 8.86 -15.08 1.97
CA ALA A 339 7.68 -14.59 1.27
C ALA A 339 6.41 -14.73 2.15
N ARG A 340 6.22 -15.91 2.76
CA ARG A 340 5.13 -16.15 3.71
C ARG A 340 5.23 -15.24 4.93
N ALA A 341 6.42 -15.05 5.50
CA ALA A 341 6.62 -14.16 6.64
C ALA A 341 6.19 -12.71 6.32
N PHE A 342 6.58 -12.17 5.16
CA PHE A 342 6.12 -10.85 4.71
C PHE A 342 4.62 -10.79 4.45
N ALA A 343 4.05 -11.85 3.86
CA ALA A 343 2.61 -11.95 3.65
C ALA A 343 1.85 -11.93 4.99
N LEU A 344 2.36 -12.60 6.02
CA LEU A 344 1.78 -12.62 7.35
C LEU A 344 1.80 -11.25 8.04
N LEU A 345 2.66 -10.31 7.65
CA LEU A 345 2.68 -8.95 8.20
C LEU A 345 1.55 -8.07 7.67
N SER A 346 0.82 -8.51 6.64
CA SER A 346 -0.24 -7.70 6.02
C SER A 346 -1.44 -7.44 6.95
N HIS A 347 -1.61 -8.22 8.03
CA HIS A 347 -2.61 -7.93 9.08
C HIS A 347 -2.41 -6.58 9.78
N ALA A 348 -1.19 -6.03 9.73
CA ALA A 348 -0.87 -4.71 10.28
C ALA A 348 -0.94 -3.60 9.21
N ALA A 349 -1.24 -3.93 7.95
CA ALA A 349 -1.22 -3.03 6.80
C ALA A 349 -2.59 -2.97 6.10
N TRP A 350 -3.35 -1.90 6.34
CA TRP A 350 -4.70 -1.74 5.79
C TRP A 350 -4.83 -0.67 4.71
N SER A 351 -3.71 -0.15 4.19
CA SER A 351 -3.75 0.72 3.01
C SER A 351 -3.17 -0.02 1.80
N THR A 352 -3.69 0.29 0.61
CA THR A 352 -3.16 -0.31 -0.63
C THR A 352 -1.66 -0.13 -0.77
N THR A 353 -1.11 1.05 -0.45
CA THR A 353 0.34 1.31 -0.56
C THR A 353 1.17 0.47 0.39
N ASP A 354 0.67 0.20 1.60
CA ASP A 354 1.41 -0.56 2.61
C ASP A 354 1.38 -2.05 2.26
N LEU A 355 0.26 -2.53 1.71
CA LEU A 355 0.15 -3.86 1.11
C LEU A 355 1.04 -4.01 -0.12
N ASP A 356 1.17 -2.98 -0.96
CA ASP A 356 2.08 -2.96 -2.11
C ASP A 356 3.54 -3.10 -1.67
N ALA A 357 3.93 -2.41 -0.58
CA ALA A 357 5.27 -2.51 -0.02
C ALA A 357 5.60 -3.95 0.42
N LEU A 358 4.68 -4.61 1.16
CA LEU A 358 4.85 -6.01 1.56
C LEU A 358 4.86 -6.95 0.36
N ALA A 359 3.93 -6.77 -0.59
CA ALA A 359 3.86 -7.58 -1.79
C ALA A 359 5.15 -7.49 -2.61
N SER A 360 5.85 -6.34 -2.59
CA SER A 360 7.13 -6.21 -3.30
C SER A 360 8.21 -7.15 -2.76
N HIS A 361 8.23 -7.40 -1.44
CA HIS A 361 9.14 -8.37 -0.83
C HIS A 361 8.77 -9.81 -1.19
N ILE A 362 7.47 -10.12 -1.23
CA ILE A 362 6.96 -11.44 -1.66
C ILE A 362 7.42 -11.70 -3.10
N SER A 363 7.16 -10.76 -4.01
CA SER A 363 7.52 -10.91 -5.42
C SER A 363 9.04 -10.94 -5.65
N LEU A 364 9.83 -10.25 -4.82
CA LEU A 364 11.30 -10.39 -4.84
C LEU A 364 11.75 -11.80 -4.42
N CYS A 365 11.17 -12.37 -3.36
CA CYS A 365 11.48 -13.74 -2.93
C CYS A 365 11.12 -14.77 -4.03
N GLU A 366 9.95 -14.61 -4.66
CA GLU A 366 9.51 -15.45 -5.77
C GLU A 366 10.41 -15.29 -7.01
N LEU A 367 10.78 -14.06 -7.36
CA LEU A 367 11.70 -13.79 -8.47
C LEU A 367 13.04 -14.50 -8.29
N VAL A 368 13.63 -14.39 -7.10
CA VAL A 368 14.91 -15.07 -6.81
C VAL A 368 14.73 -16.59 -6.85
N ALA A 369 13.64 -17.13 -6.31
CA ALA A 369 13.39 -18.57 -6.33
C ALA A 369 13.22 -19.11 -7.76
N VAL A 370 12.50 -18.37 -8.62
CA VAL A 370 12.33 -18.69 -10.04
C VAL A 370 13.64 -18.57 -10.81
N ALA A 371 14.45 -17.54 -10.52
CA ALA A 371 15.76 -17.38 -11.12
C ALA A 371 16.66 -18.58 -10.79
N ILE A 372 16.70 -19.01 -9.52
CA ILE A 372 17.42 -20.22 -9.09
C ILE A 372 16.89 -21.46 -9.82
N ASP A 373 15.57 -21.64 -9.93
CA ASP A 373 14.97 -22.79 -10.61
C ASP A 373 15.37 -22.87 -12.07
N LYS A 374 15.42 -21.71 -12.74
CA LYS A 374 15.79 -21.62 -14.14
C LYS A 374 17.28 -21.88 -14.35
N THR A 375 18.14 -21.33 -13.51
CA THR A 375 19.60 -21.45 -13.64
C THR A 375 20.11 -22.81 -13.18
N VAL A 376 19.57 -23.36 -12.08
CA VAL A 376 20.08 -24.56 -11.42
C VAL A 376 19.35 -25.82 -11.89
N HIS A 377 18.02 -25.74 -12.02
CA HIS A 377 17.19 -26.91 -12.34
C HIS A 377 16.71 -26.94 -13.80
N GLY A 378 16.99 -25.88 -14.59
CA GLY A 378 16.52 -25.76 -15.97
C GLY A 378 14.99 -25.67 -16.08
N ARG A 379 14.29 -25.33 -14.99
CA ARG A 379 12.82 -25.27 -14.94
C ARG A 379 12.37 -23.88 -15.32
N THR A 380 11.45 -23.78 -16.29
CA THR A 380 10.80 -22.53 -16.64
C THR A 380 9.56 -22.32 -15.79
N ALA A 381 9.62 -21.36 -14.88
CA ALA A 381 8.47 -20.86 -14.13
C ALA A 381 8.29 -19.36 -14.39
N THR A 382 7.06 -18.87 -14.26
CA THR A 382 6.73 -17.45 -14.42
C THR A 382 6.49 -16.81 -13.06
N VAL A 383 7.09 -15.65 -12.83
CA VAL A 383 6.78 -14.80 -11.68
C VAL A 383 5.46 -14.08 -11.97
N ALA A 384 4.54 -14.05 -11.01
CA ALA A 384 3.32 -13.29 -11.15
C ALA A 384 3.66 -11.79 -11.26
N THR A 385 3.48 -11.21 -12.44
CA THR A 385 3.69 -9.78 -12.63
C THR A 385 2.45 -9.01 -12.14
N PRO A 386 2.61 -8.08 -11.20
CA PRO A 386 1.49 -7.31 -10.71
C PRO A 386 0.87 -6.40 -11.79
N THR A 387 -0.46 -6.22 -11.70
CA THR A 387 -1.27 -5.49 -12.69
C THR A 387 -1.41 -3.98 -12.43
N VAL A 388 -0.88 -3.47 -11.32
CA VAL A 388 -1.02 -2.07 -10.88
C VAL A 388 0.32 -1.34 -11.00
N LEU A 389 0.28 -0.07 -11.41
CA LEU A 389 1.43 0.84 -11.54
C LEU A 389 2.40 0.69 -10.36
N PRO A 390 3.72 0.48 -10.60
CA PRO A 390 4.71 0.35 -9.56
C PRO A 390 4.71 1.61 -8.67
N ARG A 391 4.53 1.42 -7.36
CA ARG A 391 4.72 2.48 -6.36
C ARG A 391 6.09 2.41 -5.68
N HIS A 392 6.93 1.44 -6.01
CA HIS A 392 8.23 1.27 -5.36
C HIS A 392 9.26 0.73 -6.37
N PRO A 393 10.54 1.16 -6.32
CA PRO A 393 11.59 0.71 -7.25
C PRO A 393 11.73 -0.81 -7.34
N SER A 394 11.60 -1.53 -6.21
CA SER A 394 11.65 -3.00 -6.19
C SER A 394 10.56 -3.64 -7.06
N TRP A 395 9.39 -3.02 -7.16
CA TRP A 395 8.28 -3.53 -7.95
C TRP A 395 8.55 -3.42 -9.44
N GLN A 396 9.11 -2.28 -9.87
CA GLN A 396 9.52 -2.09 -11.26
C GLN A 396 10.66 -3.04 -11.61
N PHE A 397 11.66 -3.19 -10.74
CA PHE A 397 12.74 -4.17 -10.92
C PHE A 397 12.19 -5.58 -11.12
N VAL A 398 11.24 -6.02 -10.30
CA VAL A 398 10.63 -7.35 -10.46
C VAL A 398 9.91 -7.49 -11.77
N ALA A 399 9.11 -6.50 -12.18
CA ALA A 399 8.38 -6.53 -13.45
C ALA A 399 9.33 -6.63 -14.65
N ASP A 400 10.36 -5.78 -14.69
CA ASP A 400 11.33 -5.72 -15.78
C ASP A 400 12.16 -7.01 -15.85
N TYR A 401 12.64 -7.51 -14.70
CA TYR A 401 13.48 -8.70 -14.67
C TYR A 401 12.68 -9.99 -14.87
N ALA A 402 11.43 -10.08 -14.40
CA ALA A 402 10.56 -11.21 -14.68
C ALA A 402 10.29 -11.34 -16.19
N ALA A 403 10.06 -10.22 -16.88
CA ALA A 403 9.92 -10.21 -18.34
C ALA A 403 11.22 -10.66 -19.04
N HIS A 404 12.38 -10.19 -18.57
CA HIS A 404 13.67 -10.62 -19.08
C HIS A 404 13.92 -12.12 -18.87
N LEU A 405 13.64 -12.65 -17.67
CA LEU A 405 13.74 -14.08 -17.38
C LEU A 405 12.81 -14.89 -18.27
N ALA A 406 11.57 -14.45 -18.49
CA ALA A 406 10.63 -15.17 -19.35
C ALA A 406 11.12 -15.24 -20.82
N ALA A 407 11.75 -14.18 -21.33
CA ALA A 407 12.26 -14.10 -22.69
C ALA A 407 13.57 -14.88 -22.93
N THR A 408 14.32 -15.20 -21.87
CA THR A 408 15.63 -15.85 -21.96
C THR A 408 15.48 -17.37 -21.92
N GLU A 409 16.04 -18.14 -22.87
CA GLU A 409 15.88 -19.61 -22.85
C GLU A 409 16.68 -20.29 -21.73
N ALA A 410 17.95 -19.93 -21.57
CA ALA A 410 18.85 -20.45 -20.55
C ALA A 410 19.57 -19.32 -19.82
N THR A 411 19.66 -19.42 -18.50
CA THR A 411 20.30 -18.42 -17.64
C THR A 411 21.58 -18.97 -17.03
N GLN A 412 22.69 -18.25 -17.21
CA GLN A 412 24.00 -18.62 -16.68
C GLN A 412 24.15 -18.23 -15.20
N MET A 413 25.13 -18.81 -14.51
CA MET A 413 25.38 -18.54 -13.09
C MET A 413 25.79 -17.08 -12.84
N GLU A 414 26.52 -16.48 -13.78
CA GLU A 414 26.91 -15.06 -13.76
C GLU A 414 25.68 -14.14 -13.80
N SER A 415 24.66 -14.50 -14.57
CA SER A 415 23.38 -13.77 -14.61
C SER A 415 22.63 -13.89 -13.28
N LEU A 416 22.71 -15.04 -12.61
CA LEU A 416 22.14 -15.22 -11.27
C LEU A 416 22.86 -14.32 -10.26
N VAL A 417 24.19 -14.28 -10.28
CA VAL A 417 24.99 -13.40 -9.41
C VAL A 417 24.60 -11.94 -9.63
N ALA A 418 24.52 -11.48 -10.88
CA ALA A 418 24.13 -10.11 -11.21
C ALA A 418 22.72 -9.77 -10.67
N LEU A 419 21.75 -10.70 -10.80
CA LEU A 419 20.43 -10.56 -10.20
C LEU A 419 20.52 -10.46 -8.67
N LEU A 420 21.21 -11.40 -8.01
CA LEU A 420 21.31 -11.44 -6.56
C LEU A 420 21.95 -10.15 -6.00
N GLN A 421 23.00 -9.66 -6.66
CA GLN A 421 23.65 -8.39 -6.35
C GLN A 421 22.69 -7.21 -6.52
N ALA A 422 21.97 -7.14 -7.64
CA ALA A 422 20.98 -6.10 -7.86
C ALA A 422 19.88 -6.13 -6.80
N VAL A 423 19.35 -7.32 -6.46
CA VAL A 423 18.32 -7.48 -5.41
C VAL A 423 18.83 -7.02 -4.04
N CYS A 424 20.09 -7.30 -3.69
CA CYS A 424 20.70 -6.79 -2.46
C CYS A 424 20.73 -5.26 -2.42
N THR A 425 20.99 -4.59 -3.56
CA THR A 425 21.09 -3.12 -3.60
C THR A 425 19.75 -2.39 -3.55
N LEU A 426 18.63 -3.10 -3.77
CA LEU A 426 17.32 -2.48 -3.78
C LEU A 426 16.94 -1.98 -2.37
N PRO A 427 16.45 -0.74 -2.26
CA PRO A 427 15.96 -0.25 -0.98
C PRO A 427 14.81 -1.13 -0.48
N CYS A 428 14.80 -1.39 0.82
CA CYS A 428 13.73 -2.12 1.47
C CYS A 428 12.42 -1.32 1.40
N ALA A 429 11.34 -1.92 0.88
CA ALA A 429 10.01 -1.29 0.88
C ALA A 429 9.39 -1.36 2.27
N VAL A 430 9.13 -0.21 2.89
CA VAL A 430 8.66 -0.14 4.30
C VAL A 430 7.19 0.25 4.39
N PRO A 431 6.32 -0.60 4.96
CA PRO A 431 4.95 -0.22 5.29
C PRO A 431 4.88 0.90 6.33
N ARG A 432 4.02 1.90 6.12
CA ARG A 432 3.83 3.03 7.04
C ARG A 432 3.49 2.64 8.49
N PRO A 433 2.69 1.59 8.75
CA PRO A 433 2.32 1.21 10.10
C PRO A 433 3.51 0.74 10.95
N LEU A 434 4.61 0.27 10.36
CA LEU A 434 5.78 -0.16 11.13
C LEU A 434 6.42 0.97 11.96
N MET A 435 6.24 2.21 11.52
CA MET A 435 6.77 3.41 12.16
C MET A 435 5.68 4.21 12.92
N ARG A 436 4.48 3.62 13.11
CA ARG A 436 3.37 4.18 13.89
C ARG A 436 2.96 3.18 14.97
N SER A 437 2.62 3.67 16.16
CA SER A 437 2.13 2.82 17.26
C SER A 437 0.75 2.20 16.97
N ASP A 438 -0.02 2.81 16.06
CA ASP A 438 -1.45 2.53 15.94
C ASP A 438 -1.76 1.91 14.56
N ALA A 439 -1.50 0.61 14.43
CA ALA A 439 -2.19 -0.22 13.44
C ALA A 439 -3.32 -0.95 14.18
N PRO A 440 -4.56 -0.44 14.19
CA PRO A 440 -5.65 -1.16 14.83
C PRO A 440 -5.78 -2.52 14.12
N ALA A 441 -5.65 -3.61 14.89
CA ALA A 441 -5.99 -4.94 14.40
C ALA A 441 -7.48 -4.94 14.03
N LEU A 442 -7.83 -5.56 12.91
CA LEU A 442 -9.23 -5.81 12.58
C LEU A 442 -9.83 -6.70 13.67
N SER A 443 -10.99 -6.32 14.20
CA SER A 443 -11.78 -7.19 15.07
C SER A 443 -12.36 -8.32 14.21
N LEU A 444 -11.69 -9.46 14.29
CA LEU A 444 -12.07 -10.70 13.63
C LEU A 444 -12.57 -11.67 14.69
N ASP A 445 -13.87 -11.93 14.68
CA ASP A 445 -14.47 -12.92 15.57
C ASP A 445 -14.62 -14.24 14.81
N MET A 446 -13.90 -15.26 15.28
CA MET A 446 -13.97 -16.61 14.71
C MET A 446 -14.44 -17.60 15.76
N THR A 447 -15.49 -18.33 15.43
CA THR A 447 -16.01 -19.40 16.27
C THR A 447 -16.09 -20.69 15.46
N LEU A 448 -15.62 -21.78 16.05
CA LEU A 448 -15.72 -23.10 15.44
C LEU A 448 -16.99 -23.76 15.95
N ALA A 449 -17.91 -24.08 15.05
CA ALA A 449 -19.03 -24.95 15.32
C ALA A 449 -18.61 -26.41 15.04
N PRO A 450 -18.58 -27.29 16.05
CA PRO A 450 -18.26 -28.70 15.85
C PRO A 450 -19.33 -29.35 14.97
N GLY A 451 -18.90 -30.07 13.95
CA GLY A 451 -19.78 -30.90 13.12
C GLY A 451 -20.02 -32.27 13.75
N PRO A 452 -20.74 -33.17 13.05
CA PRO A 452 -21.18 -34.45 13.61
C PRO A 452 -20.02 -35.40 13.95
N SER A 453 -18.85 -35.26 13.31
CA SER A 453 -17.67 -36.10 13.55
C SER A 453 -16.70 -35.53 14.60
N VAL A 454 -17.02 -34.39 15.21
CA VAL A 454 -16.12 -33.66 16.10
C VAL A 454 -16.78 -33.43 17.45
N LYS A 455 -16.16 -33.94 18.51
CA LYS A 455 -16.60 -33.69 19.88
C LYS A 455 -15.77 -32.56 20.47
N GLN A 456 -16.40 -31.46 20.87
CA GLN A 456 -15.69 -30.42 21.61
C GLN A 456 -15.38 -30.92 23.04
N ILE A 457 -14.10 -31.11 23.36
CA ILE A 457 -13.64 -31.56 24.69
C ILE A 457 -13.42 -30.34 25.60
N SER A 458 -12.89 -29.24 25.07
CA SER A 458 -12.72 -27.97 25.77
C SER A 458 -12.83 -26.77 24.81
N ARG A 459 -12.61 -25.55 25.30
CA ARG A 459 -12.58 -24.34 24.44
C ARG A 459 -11.50 -24.40 23.37
N THR A 460 -10.38 -25.06 23.66
CA THR A 460 -9.21 -25.15 22.77
C THR A 460 -8.98 -26.56 22.23
N VAL A 461 -9.66 -27.58 22.76
CA VAL A 461 -9.44 -28.99 22.42
C VAL A 461 -10.66 -29.61 21.74
N LEU A 462 -10.44 -30.23 20.58
CA LEU A 462 -11.40 -31.00 19.80
C LEU A 462 -11.01 -32.47 19.84
N GLY A 463 -12.00 -33.34 19.98
CA GLY A 463 -11.85 -34.78 19.89
C GLY A 463 -12.42 -35.30 18.57
N VAL A 464 -11.69 -36.19 17.91
CA VAL A 464 -12.11 -36.87 16.68
C VAL A 464 -11.86 -38.35 16.85
N THR A 465 -12.80 -39.17 16.43
CA THR A 465 -12.63 -40.63 16.44
C THR A 465 -11.62 -41.06 15.38
N THR A 466 -10.77 -42.03 15.70
CA THR A 466 -9.87 -42.68 14.74
C THR A 466 -10.58 -43.08 13.44
N ALA A 467 -9.87 -42.93 12.31
CA ALA A 467 -10.36 -43.22 10.96
C ALA A 467 -11.59 -42.43 10.49
N VAL A 468 -11.94 -41.31 11.15
CA VAL A 468 -13.03 -40.42 10.75
C VAL A 468 -12.49 -39.02 10.43
N ASP A 469 -12.97 -38.42 9.34
CA ASP A 469 -12.58 -37.08 8.94
C ASP A 469 -13.06 -36.04 9.96
N LEU A 470 -12.20 -35.06 10.27
CA LEU A 470 -12.59 -33.90 11.06
C LEU A 470 -13.46 -32.99 10.18
N ALA A 471 -14.76 -32.95 10.46
CA ALA A 471 -15.71 -32.07 9.78
C ALA A 471 -16.25 -31.02 10.77
N ALA A 472 -15.97 -29.74 10.51
CA ALA A 472 -16.45 -28.62 11.32
C ALA A 472 -16.83 -27.44 10.43
N THR A 473 -17.53 -26.45 10.99
CA THR A 473 -17.79 -25.18 10.29
C THR A 473 -17.20 -24.04 11.09
N ILE A 474 -16.37 -23.22 10.45
CA ILE A 474 -15.84 -22.00 11.05
C ILE A 474 -16.75 -20.84 10.68
N HIS A 475 -17.37 -20.25 11.69
CA HIS A 475 -18.14 -19.02 11.58
C HIS A 475 -17.20 -17.84 11.76
N VAL A 476 -17.21 -16.93 10.79
CA VAL A 476 -16.39 -15.73 10.80
C VAL A 476 -17.28 -14.50 10.76
N SER A 477 -17.03 -13.55 11.65
CA SER A 477 -17.65 -12.23 11.69
C SER A 477 -16.55 -11.16 11.66
N LEU A 478 -16.75 -10.14 10.83
CA LEU A 478 -15.82 -9.07 10.52
C LEU A 478 -16.54 -7.73 10.63
N GLN A 479 -15.93 -6.77 11.32
CA GLN A 479 -16.44 -5.40 11.40
C GLN A 479 -15.48 -4.44 10.69
N LEU A 480 -15.94 -3.78 9.62
CA LEU A 480 -15.08 -2.97 8.72
C LEU A 480 -15.18 -1.45 8.97
N ASP A 481 -16.23 -0.99 9.64
CA ASP A 481 -16.71 0.40 9.48
C ASP A 481 -15.94 1.49 10.26
N ALA A 482 -15.20 1.16 11.33
CA ALA A 482 -14.55 2.18 12.17
C ALA A 482 -13.00 2.18 12.12
N THR A 483 -12.38 1.02 11.89
CA THR A 483 -10.91 0.84 12.04
C THR A 483 -10.16 0.82 10.71
N VAL A 484 -10.87 0.62 9.60
CA VAL A 484 -10.27 0.44 8.28
C VAL A 484 -10.08 1.77 7.57
N SER A 485 -8.84 2.04 7.14
CA SER A 485 -8.49 3.23 6.36
C SER A 485 -9.42 3.42 5.16
N ALA A 486 -9.74 4.68 4.83
CA ALA A 486 -10.45 5.04 3.59
C ALA A 486 -9.75 4.51 2.31
N SER A 487 -8.47 4.16 2.41
CA SER A 487 -7.65 3.63 1.31
C SER A 487 -7.48 2.10 1.32
N SER A 488 -8.25 1.39 2.15
CA SER A 488 -8.21 -0.07 2.25
C SER A 488 -8.97 -0.74 1.11
N PRO A 489 -8.43 -1.83 0.54
CA PRO A 489 -9.16 -2.64 -0.44
C PRO A 489 -10.43 -3.30 0.14
N LEU A 490 -10.56 -3.37 1.47
CA LEU A 490 -11.72 -4.01 2.13
C LEU A 490 -12.96 -3.11 2.19
N ARG A 491 -12.86 -1.80 1.91
CA ARG A 491 -14.04 -0.91 1.92
C ARG A 491 -14.96 -1.11 0.72
N ASP A 492 -14.43 -1.58 -0.41
CA ASP A 492 -15.19 -1.80 -1.64
C ASP A 492 -15.68 -3.26 -1.78
N LEU A 493 -15.80 -4.00 -0.66
CA LEU A 493 -16.34 -5.36 -0.58
C LEU A 493 -17.86 -5.40 -0.82
N SER A 494 -18.30 -4.86 -1.95
CA SER A 494 -19.68 -4.92 -2.46
C SER A 494 -20.06 -6.35 -2.90
N GLY A 495 -20.00 -7.30 -1.98
CA GLY A 495 -20.46 -8.69 -2.16
C GLY A 495 -19.61 -9.57 -3.08
N ARG A 496 -18.34 -9.23 -3.33
CA ARG A 496 -17.44 -9.95 -4.26
C ARG A 496 -16.19 -10.55 -3.62
N GLY A 497 -16.15 -10.61 -2.28
CA GLY A 497 -15.02 -11.21 -1.55
C GLY A 497 -15.24 -12.69 -1.27
N THR A 498 -14.18 -13.48 -1.36
CA THR A 498 -14.14 -14.86 -0.87
C THR A 498 -13.26 -14.90 0.39
N LEU A 499 -13.80 -15.42 1.49
CA LEU A 499 -12.98 -15.70 2.66
C LEU A 499 -12.21 -17.00 2.42
N GLN A 500 -10.89 -16.96 2.61
CA GLN A 500 -10.00 -18.11 2.51
C GLN A 500 -9.35 -18.36 3.88
N LEU A 501 -9.53 -19.55 4.42
CA LEU A 501 -8.89 -19.99 5.65
C LEU A 501 -7.74 -20.94 5.31
N GLU A 502 -6.52 -20.53 5.62
CA GLU A 502 -5.33 -21.36 5.55
C GLU A 502 -5.17 -22.09 6.87
N VAL A 503 -5.22 -23.41 6.83
CA VAL A 503 -5.19 -24.27 8.01
C VAL A 503 -3.92 -25.10 7.96
N THR A 504 -3.06 -24.90 8.95
CA THR A 504 -1.77 -25.60 9.08
C THR A 504 -1.85 -26.59 10.24
N LEU A 505 -1.49 -27.85 9.97
CA LEU A 505 -1.36 -28.90 10.98
C LEU A 505 0.08 -28.96 11.47
N SER A 506 0.28 -29.13 12.78
CA SER A 506 1.62 -29.22 13.37
C SER A 506 2.37 -30.51 13.03
N SER A 507 1.67 -31.57 12.62
CA SER A 507 2.26 -32.88 12.31
C SER A 507 3.09 -32.89 11.04
N ASP A 508 2.54 -32.33 9.96
CA ASP A 508 3.14 -32.32 8.63
C ASP A 508 3.63 -30.93 8.21
N GLY A 509 3.21 -29.88 8.93
CA GLY A 509 3.47 -28.48 8.55
C GLY A 509 2.76 -28.07 7.25
N ALA A 510 1.92 -28.93 6.67
CA ALA A 510 1.26 -28.68 5.40
C ALA A 510 0.04 -27.79 5.62
N THR A 511 -0.11 -26.81 4.73
CA THR A 511 -1.19 -25.83 4.78
C THR A 511 -2.26 -26.20 3.75
N THR A 512 -3.51 -26.34 4.20
CA THR A 512 -4.68 -26.54 3.34
C THR A 512 -5.57 -25.31 3.33
N VAL A 513 -6.12 -24.96 2.17
CA VAL A 513 -6.95 -23.76 1.98
C VAL A 513 -8.42 -24.17 1.89
N PHE A 514 -9.26 -23.53 2.70
CA PHE A 514 -10.71 -23.67 2.66
C PHE A 514 -11.34 -22.33 2.30
N GLU A 515 -12.38 -22.33 1.48
CA GLU A 515 -12.94 -21.10 0.93
C GLU A 515 -14.45 -21.04 1.08
N ALA A 516 -14.99 -19.85 1.36
CA ALA A 516 -16.42 -19.59 1.34
C ALA A 516 -16.70 -18.12 0.96
N PRO A 517 -17.86 -17.83 0.35
CA PRO A 517 -18.21 -16.45 0.02
C PRO A 517 -18.34 -15.60 1.29
N LEU A 518 -17.97 -14.32 1.18
CA LEU A 518 -18.17 -13.32 2.22
C LEU A 518 -19.50 -12.60 1.99
N LEU A 519 -20.38 -12.64 2.99
CA LEU A 519 -21.68 -11.98 2.96
C LEU A 519 -21.57 -10.63 3.65
N ALA A 520 -21.84 -9.54 2.93
CA ALA A 520 -21.87 -8.19 3.47
C ALA A 520 -23.27 -7.87 4.01
N HIS A 521 -23.32 -7.27 5.20
CA HIS A 521 -24.54 -6.83 5.85
C HIS A 521 -24.72 -5.31 5.70
N GLY A 522 -25.96 -4.83 5.81
CA GLY A 522 -26.30 -3.41 5.62
C GLY A 522 -25.76 -2.46 6.70
N ASP A 523 -25.18 -3.01 7.77
CA ASP A 523 -24.54 -2.31 8.88
C ASP A 523 -23.01 -2.23 8.75
N GLY A 524 -22.47 -2.62 7.59
CA GLY A 524 -21.02 -2.62 7.31
C GLY A 524 -20.26 -3.78 7.95
N SER A 525 -20.95 -4.74 8.56
CA SER A 525 -20.36 -6.01 8.98
C SER A 525 -20.32 -7.02 7.83
N CYS A 526 -19.44 -8.01 7.93
CA CYS A 526 -19.33 -9.11 6.98
C CYS A 526 -19.29 -10.44 7.73
N SER A 527 -19.90 -11.49 7.19
CA SER A 527 -19.82 -12.83 7.77
C SER A 527 -19.60 -13.92 6.73
N SER A 528 -19.03 -15.04 7.15
CA SER A 528 -18.87 -16.21 6.30
C SER A 528 -18.90 -17.49 7.14
N HIS A 529 -19.29 -18.60 6.49
CA HIS A 529 -19.33 -19.94 7.08
C HIS A 529 -18.46 -20.85 6.24
N VAL A 530 -17.27 -21.18 6.75
CA VAL A 530 -16.27 -21.96 6.01
C VAL A 530 -16.35 -23.42 6.46
N PRO A 531 -16.77 -24.35 5.59
CA PRO A 531 -16.72 -25.76 5.91
C PRO A 531 -15.25 -26.21 5.95
N LEU A 532 -14.86 -26.81 7.06
CA LEU A 532 -13.54 -27.38 7.31
C LEU A 532 -13.67 -28.89 7.26
N VAL A 533 -12.93 -29.54 6.36
CA VAL A 533 -12.81 -31.01 6.30
C VAL A 533 -11.33 -31.37 6.22
N ILE A 534 -10.83 -32.08 7.24
CA ILE A 534 -9.46 -32.62 7.25
C ILE A 534 -9.56 -34.14 7.24
N ASP A 535 -8.96 -34.74 6.20
CA ASP A 535 -8.96 -36.19 6.00
C ASP A 535 -8.34 -36.93 7.19
N ALA A 536 -8.95 -38.05 7.58
CA ALA A 536 -8.48 -38.90 8.67
C ALA A 536 -7.02 -39.36 8.49
N ALA A 537 -6.60 -39.60 7.24
CA ALA A 537 -5.23 -39.99 6.90
C ALA A 537 -4.18 -38.94 7.32
N ARG A 538 -4.56 -37.65 7.33
CA ARG A 538 -3.66 -36.55 7.75
C ARG A 538 -3.60 -36.38 9.27
N LEU A 539 -4.62 -36.84 9.98
CA LEU A 539 -4.70 -36.78 11.44
C LEU A 539 -3.94 -37.92 12.13
N GLY A 540 -3.61 -39.00 11.40
CA GLY A 540 -2.91 -40.15 11.98
C GLY A 540 -3.70 -40.84 13.11
N GLU A 541 -3.16 -41.95 13.61
CA GLU A 541 -3.79 -42.70 14.71
C GLU A 541 -3.25 -42.23 16.07
N HIS A 542 -4.13 -42.13 17.08
CA HIS A 542 -3.82 -41.87 18.49
C HIS A 542 -2.81 -40.74 18.77
N SER A 543 -3.02 -39.58 18.16
CA SER A 543 -2.11 -38.44 18.24
C SER A 543 -2.85 -37.13 18.55
N SER A 544 -2.09 -36.15 19.05
CA SER A 544 -2.56 -34.79 19.28
C SER A 544 -1.86 -33.82 18.32
N HIS A 545 -2.66 -32.99 17.64
CA HIS A 545 -2.19 -32.04 16.63
C HIS A 545 -2.64 -30.64 16.97
N ALA A 546 -1.75 -29.66 16.83
CA ALA A 546 -2.16 -28.26 16.82
C ALA A 546 -2.59 -27.88 15.39
N ILE A 547 -3.78 -27.29 15.30
CA ILE A 547 -4.31 -26.61 14.12
C ILE A 547 -4.11 -25.13 14.35
N SER A 548 -3.47 -24.45 13.40
CA SER A 548 -3.42 -22.99 13.34
C SER A 548 -4.08 -22.50 12.07
N VAL A 549 -4.94 -21.49 12.20
CA VAL A 549 -5.74 -20.93 11.11
C VAL A 549 -5.33 -19.48 10.85
N ALA A 550 -4.93 -19.19 9.60
CA ALA A 550 -4.80 -17.83 9.09
C ALA A 550 -6.02 -17.49 8.21
N ALA A 551 -6.61 -16.33 8.42
CA ALA A 551 -7.80 -15.88 7.70
C ALA A 551 -7.44 -14.82 6.67
N TRP A 552 -7.91 -14.98 5.44
CA TRP A 552 -7.65 -14.10 4.31
C TRP A 552 -8.96 -13.73 3.60
N VAL A 553 -9.01 -12.55 2.99
CA VAL A 553 -10.04 -12.18 2.02
C VAL A 553 -9.40 -12.09 0.64
N ALA A 554 -9.88 -12.92 -0.27
CA ALA A 554 -9.58 -12.81 -1.69
C ALA A 554 -10.64 -11.94 -2.36
N THR A 555 -10.17 -10.92 -3.09
CA THR A 555 -10.92 -10.08 -4.01
C THR A 555 -10.48 -10.44 -5.44
N PRO A 556 -11.22 -10.04 -6.50
CA PRO A 556 -10.83 -10.33 -7.88
C PRO A 556 -9.40 -9.86 -8.25
N THR A 557 -8.89 -8.85 -7.55
CA THR A 557 -7.61 -8.22 -7.85
C THR A 557 -6.51 -8.59 -6.86
N ARG A 558 -6.84 -9.00 -5.63
CA ARG A 558 -5.89 -9.12 -4.51
C ARG A 558 -6.34 -10.06 -3.42
N ARG A 559 -5.37 -10.60 -2.67
CA ARG A 559 -5.57 -11.34 -1.43
C ARG A 559 -5.07 -10.51 -0.24
N CYS A 560 -5.87 -10.38 0.81
CA CYS A 560 -5.57 -9.57 2.00
C CYS A 560 -5.69 -10.41 3.27
N LEU A 561 -4.66 -10.42 4.12
CA LEU A 561 -4.72 -11.16 5.39
C LEU A 561 -5.59 -10.40 6.38
N LEU A 562 -6.53 -11.10 7.01
CA LEU A 562 -7.33 -10.60 8.12
C LEU A 562 -6.61 -10.81 9.46
N ALA A 563 -6.14 -12.04 9.70
CA ALA A 563 -5.39 -12.40 10.89
C ALA A 563 -4.48 -13.61 10.62
N ALA A 564 -3.22 -13.53 11.08
CA ALA A 564 -2.23 -14.59 10.94
C ALA A 564 -2.48 -15.78 11.89
N LYS A 565 -3.07 -15.54 13.07
CA LYS A 565 -3.45 -16.54 14.08
C LYS A 565 -4.88 -16.31 14.50
N ALA A 566 -5.79 -16.59 13.59
CA ALA A 566 -7.20 -16.32 13.75
C ALA A 566 -7.87 -17.35 14.68
N LEU A 567 -7.38 -18.60 14.66
CA LEU A 567 -7.87 -19.68 15.51
C LEU A 567 -6.77 -20.73 15.74
N ASP A 568 -6.45 -21.02 17.00
CA ASP A 568 -5.59 -22.15 17.36
C ASP A 568 -6.41 -23.20 18.14
N ARG A 569 -6.34 -24.47 17.71
CA ARG A 569 -7.03 -25.60 18.36
C ARG A 569 -6.13 -26.83 18.43
N THR A 570 -6.24 -27.60 19.49
CA THR A 570 -5.64 -28.93 19.58
C THR A 570 -6.68 -29.97 19.17
N VAL A 571 -6.37 -30.81 18.19
CA VAL A 571 -7.18 -31.99 17.83
C VAL A 571 -6.56 -33.20 18.50
N VAL A 572 -7.38 -33.97 19.22
CA VAL A 572 -7.01 -35.24 19.85
C VAL A 572 -7.76 -36.35 19.12
N VAL A 573 -7.02 -37.27 18.52
CA VAL A 573 -7.58 -38.46 17.88
C VAL A 573 -7.68 -39.58 18.91
N TYR A 574 -8.88 -40.12 19.13
CA TYR A 574 -9.14 -41.15 20.14
C TYR A 574 -9.80 -42.42 19.60
#